data_AF-A0A2W5EPQ0-F1
#
_entry.id   AF-A0A2W5EPQ0-F1
#
_cell.length_a   1.000
_cell.length_b   1.000
_cell.length_c   1.000
_cell.angle_alpha   90.00
_cell.angle_beta   90.00
_cell.angle_gamma   90.00
#
_symmetry.space_group_name_H-M   'P 1'
#
loop_
_entity.id
_entity.type
_entity.pdbx_description
1 polymer ?
#
loop_
_entity_poly.entity_id
_entity_poly.type
_entity_poly.pdbx_seq_one_letter_code
_entity_poly.pdbx_strand_id
1 'polypeptide(L)'
;EKATAFMKEQGFDEVYHLKGGILKYLEEVPEEESLWEGACFVFDERVSVVHGLAEGDHQLCHACRNPITPEVRLSPKFEEGVSCPSCYDDRSEEDRQRFRDRQQQIELAKKRGERHLGR
;
A
#
# COMPACT_ATOMS: atom_id res chain seq x y z
N GLU A 1 -11.71 5.48 -18.14
CA GLU A 1 -12.50 6.70 -17.86
C GLU A 1 -11.57 7.84 -17.47
N LYS A 2 -11.99 9.09 -17.72
CA LYS A 2 -11.22 10.36 -17.71
C LYS A 2 -9.96 10.36 -18.58
N ALA A 3 -8.96 9.53 -18.28
CA ALA A 3 -7.73 9.43 -19.06
C ALA A 3 -7.99 9.01 -20.51
N THR A 4 -8.83 7.99 -20.73
CA THR A 4 -9.23 7.54 -22.09
C THR A 4 -9.92 8.64 -22.89
N ALA A 5 -10.81 9.42 -22.25
CA ALA A 5 -11.53 10.51 -22.89
C ALA A 5 -10.58 11.68 -23.23
N PHE A 6 -9.73 12.05 -22.28
CA PHE A 6 -8.68 13.04 -22.48
C PHE A 6 -7.74 12.66 -23.64
N MET A 7 -7.27 11.41 -23.70
CA MET A 7 -6.41 10.94 -24.79
C MET A 7 -7.11 11.02 -26.15
N LYS A 8 -8.41 10.70 -26.23
CA LYS A 8 -9.18 10.88 -27.46
C LYS A 8 -9.31 12.35 -27.84
N GLU A 9 -9.52 13.26 -26.88
CA GLU A 9 -9.52 14.70 -27.12
C GLU A 9 -8.15 15.21 -27.62
N GLN A 10 -7.05 14.58 -27.22
CA GLN A 10 -5.71 14.87 -27.74
C GLN A 10 -5.44 14.30 -29.14
N GLY A 11 -6.42 13.64 -29.78
CA GLY A 11 -6.31 13.15 -31.16
C GLY A 11 -5.78 11.73 -31.30
N PHE A 12 -5.78 10.92 -30.23
CA PHE A 12 -5.46 9.50 -30.34
C PHE A 12 -6.70 8.69 -30.75
N ASP A 13 -6.60 7.96 -31.86
CA ASP A 13 -7.70 7.17 -32.40
C ASP A 13 -7.93 5.85 -31.64
N GLU A 14 -6.85 5.12 -31.34
CA GLU A 14 -6.90 3.78 -30.75
C GLU A 14 -6.54 3.80 -29.26
N VAL A 15 -7.49 4.23 -28.42
CA VAL A 15 -7.33 4.25 -26.97
C VAL A 15 -8.23 3.21 -26.31
N TYR A 16 -7.61 2.25 -25.63
CA TYR A 16 -8.29 1.18 -24.89
C TYR A 16 -8.10 1.35 -23.38
N HIS A 17 -8.97 0.70 -22.61
CA HIS A 17 -8.84 0.62 -21.17
C HIS A 17 -9.30 -0.75 -20.66
N LEU A 18 -8.71 -1.20 -19.57
CA LEU A 18 -9.13 -2.44 -18.92
C LEU A 18 -10.50 -2.23 -18.26
N LYS A 19 -11.54 -2.84 -18.84
CA LYS A 19 -12.92 -2.69 -18.33
C LYS A 19 -13.05 -3.37 -16.96
N GLY A 20 -13.43 -2.60 -15.95
CA GLY A 20 -13.46 -3.07 -14.56
C GLY A 20 -12.10 -3.04 -13.84
N GLY A 21 -11.03 -2.65 -14.54
CA GLY A 21 -9.70 -2.47 -13.96
C GLY A 21 -9.05 -3.77 -13.49
N ILE A 22 -7.98 -3.61 -12.70
CA ILE A 22 -7.13 -4.72 -12.23
C ILE A 22 -7.89 -5.67 -11.31
N LEU A 23 -8.74 -5.15 -10.42
CA LEU A 23 -9.49 -5.99 -9.47
C LEU A 23 -10.41 -6.99 -10.21
N LYS A 24 -11.13 -6.51 -11.22
CA LYS A 24 -11.96 -7.39 -12.04
C LYS A 24 -11.13 -8.44 -12.79
N TYR A 25 -9.95 -8.05 -13.26
CA TYR A 25 -9.02 -8.97 -13.91
C TYR A 25 -8.53 -10.07 -12.93
N LEU A 26 -8.13 -9.69 -11.72
CA LEU A 26 -7.70 -10.64 -10.68
C LEU A 26 -8.81 -11.57 -10.18
N GLU A 27 -10.07 -11.18 -10.37
CA GLU A 27 -11.26 -11.95 -10.04
C GLU A 27 -11.65 -12.94 -11.16
N GLU A 28 -11.58 -12.52 -12.42
CA GLU A 28 -12.12 -13.30 -13.55
C GLU A 28 -11.08 -14.13 -14.29
N VAL A 29 -9.79 -13.73 -14.29
CA VAL A 29 -8.74 -14.42 -15.04
C VAL A 29 -8.03 -15.45 -14.14
N PRO A 30 -7.97 -16.73 -14.56
CA PRO A 30 -7.20 -17.76 -13.85
C PRO A 30 -5.73 -17.34 -13.67
N GLU A 31 -5.14 -17.64 -12.51
CA GLU A 31 -3.77 -17.22 -12.18
C GLU A 31 -2.73 -17.81 -13.16
N GLU A 32 -3.00 -19.00 -13.68
CA GLU A 32 -2.14 -19.72 -14.63
C GLU A 32 -2.11 -19.06 -16.02
N GLU A 33 -3.13 -18.27 -16.34
CA GLU A 33 -3.27 -17.51 -17.60
C GLU A 33 -2.99 -16.02 -17.39
N SER A 34 -2.71 -15.62 -16.15
CA SER A 34 -2.55 -14.23 -15.76
C SER A 34 -1.24 -13.63 -16.25
N LEU A 35 -1.30 -12.36 -16.62
CA LEU A 35 -0.15 -11.50 -16.89
C LEU A 35 0.15 -10.57 -15.71
N TRP A 36 -0.58 -10.70 -14.60
CA TRP A 36 -0.37 -9.90 -13.40
C TRP A 36 0.77 -10.46 -12.55
N GLU A 37 1.62 -9.58 -12.03
CA GLU A 37 2.74 -9.95 -11.16
C GLU A 37 2.65 -9.21 -9.83
N GLY A 38 2.86 -9.93 -8.73
CA GLY A 38 2.84 -9.37 -7.37
C GLY A 38 1.43 -9.03 -6.87
N ALA A 39 1.31 -7.99 -6.06
CA ALA A 39 0.04 -7.60 -5.42
C ALA A 39 -0.48 -6.26 -5.95
N CYS A 40 -1.80 -6.11 -6.03
CA CYS A 40 -2.47 -4.87 -6.38
C CYS A 40 -2.74 -4.04 -5.14
N PHE A 41 -2.20 -2.82 -5.09
CA PHE A 41 -2.49 -1.86 -4.02
C PHE A 41 -4.00 -1.51 -3.97
N VAL A 42 -4.56 -1.45 -2.77
CA VAL A 42 -5.95 -1.03 -2.52
C VAL A 42 -6.00 0.07 -1.46
N PHE A 43 -6.98 0.96 -1.58
CA PHE A 43 -7.12 2.15 -0.73
C PHE A 43 -7.96 1.88 0.53
N ASP A 44 -7.69 0.75 1.19
CA ASP A 44 -8.34 0.37 2.45
C ASP A 44 -7.33 -0.33 3.37
N GLU A 45 -7.80 -0.86 4.50
CA GLU A 45 -6.95 -1.44 5.54
C GLU A 45 -6.12 -2.65 5.06
N ARG A 46 -6.55 -3.33 3.99
CA ARG A 46 -5.84 -4.49 3.44
C ARG A 46 -4.52 -4.12 2.78
N VAL A 47 -4.36 -2.86 2.36
CA VAL A 47 -3.19 -2.32 1.63
C VAL A 47 -2.96 -2.93 0.24
N SER A 48 -3.09 -4.24 0.09
CA SER A 48 -2.91 -4.96 -1.17
C SER A 48 -3.81 -6.18 -1.26
N VAL A 49 -4.11 -6.60 -2.49
CA VAL A 49 -4.76 -7.88 -2.80
C VAL A 49 -3.98 -8.64 -3.87
N VAL A 50 -4.12 -9.96 -3.89
CA VAL A 50 -3.56 -10.86 -4.91
C VAL A 50 -4.68 -11.49 -5.76
N HIS A 51 -4.37 -12.51 -6.56
CA HIS A 51 -5.38 -13.27 -7.32
C HIS A 51 -6.52 -13.78 -6.43
N GLY A 52 -7.72 -13.82 -6.98
CA GLY A 52 -8.94 -14.15 -6.22
C GLY A 52 -9.35 -13.08 -5.21
N LEU A 53 -8.76 -11.88 -5.28
CA LEU A 53 -8.99 -10.76 -4.35
C LEU A 53 -8.67 -11.08 -2.89
N ALA A 54 -7.84 -12.09 -2.66
CA ALA A 54 -7.32 -12.40 -1.33
C ALA A 54 -6.43 -11.26 -0.82
N GLU A 55 -6.45 -11.04 0.49
CA GLU A 55 -5.60 -10.03 1.14
C GLU A 55 -4.13 -10.40 0.95
N GLY A 56 -3.32 -9.42 0.53
CA GLY A 56 -1.88 -9.58 0.33
C GLY A 56 -1.08 -9.14 1.56
N ASP A 57 0.21 -9.46 1.58
CA ASP A 57 1.05 -9.28 2.78
C ASP A 57 1.64 -7.87 2.95
N HIS A 58 1.21 -6.89 2.15
CA HIS A 58 1.73 -5.52 2.25
C HIS A 58 1.19 -4.82 3.50
N GLN A 59 2.00 -3.96 4.08
CA GLN A 59 1.57 -3.02 5.12
C GLN A 59 1.92 -1.60 4.70
N LEU A 60 1.34 -0.59 5.35
CA LEU A 60 1.77 0.79 5.14
C LEU A 60 2.87 1.16 6.14
N CYS A 61 3.94 1.78 5.65
CA CYS A 61 4.86 2.47 6.54
C CYS A 61 4.15 3.69 7.17
N HIS A 62 3.98 3.70 8.49
CA HIS A 62 3.28 4.79 9.19
C HIS A 62 4.02 6.15 9.15
N ALA A 63 5.25 6.20 8.62
CA ALA A 63 6.02 7.43 8.46
C ALA A 63 5.92 8.07 7.07
N CYS A 64 5.80 7.26 6.01
CA CYS A 64 5.75 7.77 4.63
C CYS A 64 4.55 7.30 3.81
N ARG A 65 3.74 6.37 4.33
CA ARG A 65 2.58 5.76 3.67
C ARG A 65 2.90 4.97 2.40
N ASN A 66 4.16 4.58 2.21
CA ASN A 66 4.50 3.61 1.17
C ASN A 66 4.09 2.20 1.62
N PRO A 67 3.56 1.38 0.70
CA PRO A 67 3.45 -0.06 0.91
C PRO A 67 4.82 -0.68 1.19
N ILE A 68 4.88 -1.62 2.13
CA ILE A 68 6.07 -2.37 2.50
C ILE A 68 5.77 -3.86 2.47
N THR A 69 6.59 -4.60 1.74
CA THR A 69 6.54 -6.06 1.68
C THR A 69 7.15 -6.67 2.95
N PRO A 70 6.92 -7.97 3.22
CA PRO A 70 7.61 -8.68 4.30
C PRO A 70 9.14 -8.59 4.21
N GLU A 71 9.72 -8.64 3.01
CA GLU A 71 11.17 -8.58 2.79
C GLU A 71 11.73 -7.21 3.18
N VAL A 72 11.00 -6.14 2.87
CA VAL A 72 11.38 -4.77 3.25
C VAL A 72 11.46 -4.62 4.78
N ARG A 73 10.63 -5.36 5.53
CA ARG A 73 10.64 -5.35 7.01
C ARG A 73 11.88 -6.01 7.62
N LEU A 74 12.61 -6.81 6.85
CA LEU A 74 13.87 -7.42 7.29
C LEU A 74 15.06 -6.46 7.23
N SER A 75 14.88 -5.29 6.62
CA SER A 75 15.96 -4.31 6.50
C SER A 75 16.35 -3.71 7.86
N PRO A 76 17.65 -3.42 8.12
CA PRO A 76 18.07 -2.68 9.31
C PRO A 76 17.55 -1.23 9.34
N LYS A 77 17.03 -0.71 8.22
CA LYS A 77 16.40 0.62 8.14
C LYS A 77 14.90 0.60 8.45
N PHE A 78 14.33 -0.59 8.67
CA PHE A 78 12.94 -0.74 9.07
C PHE A 78 12.80 -0.66 10.59
N GLU A 79 11.87 0.18 11.04
CA GLU A 79 11.46 0.25 12.44
C GLU A 79 9.94 0.44 12.43
N GLU A 80 9.20 -0.49 13.06
CA GLU A 80 7.75 -0.51 13.01
C GLU A 80 7.16 0.82 13.51
N GLY A 81 6.26 1.40 12.73
CA GLY A 81 5.66 2.70 13.05
C GLY A 81 6.55 3.91 12.77
N VAL A 82 7.83 3.74 12.45
CA VAL A 82 8.86 4.80 12.50
C VAL A 82 9.55 5.04 11.16
N SER A 83 10.01 3.99 10.48
CA SER A 83 10.72 4.14 9.21
C SER A 83 10.68 2.87 8.36
N CYS A 84 10.91 3.06 7.07
CA CYS A 84 11.22 1.99 6.13
C CYS A 84 12.47 2.38 5.32
N PRO A 85 13.07 1.45 4.56
CA PRO A 85 14.24 1.73 3.73
C PRO A 85 14.05 2.91 2.76
N SER A 86 12.83 3.12 2.28
CA SER A 86 12.51 4.20 1.35
C SER A 86 12.45 5.59 1.98
N CYS A 87 12.31 5.71 3.30
CA CYS A 87 12.22 7.02 3.96
C CYS A 87 13.25 7.22 5.07
N TYR A 88 13.99 6.19 5.45
CA TYR A 88 14.92 6.25 6.58
C TYR A 88 15.89 7.44 6.44
N ASP A 89 16.57 7.59 5.30
CA ASP A 89 17.56 8.67 5.12
C ASP A 89 16.92 10.06 4.96
N ASP A 90 15.65 10.13 4.56
CA ASP A 90 14.89 11.37 4.38
C ASP A 90 14.23 11.88 5.67
N ARG A 91 14.28 11.09 6.76
CA ARG A 91 13.76 11.47 8.07
C ARG A 91 14.89 11.89 8.98
N SER A 92 14.71 13.00 9.67
CA SER A 92 15.60 13.40 10.75
C SER A 92 15.44 12.45 11.95
N GLU A 93 16.43 12.43 12.86
CA GLU A 93 16.28 11.71 14.13
C GLU A 93 15.12 12.27 14.98
N GLU A 94 14.86 13.57 14.89
CA GLU A 94 13.72 14.21 15.57
C GLU A 94 12.39 13.69 15.02
N ASP A 95 12.26 13.56 13.70
CA ASP A 95 11.08 12.96 13.08
C ASP A 95 10.91 11.49 13.51
N ARG A 96 11.99 10.71 13.50
CA ARG A 96 11.98 9.32 13.96
C ARG A 96 11.53 9.21 15.41
N GLN A 97 12.04 10.08 16.29
CA GLN A 97 11.64 10.07 17.70
C GLN A 97 10.15 10.37 17.86
N ARG A 98 9.62 11.38 17.16
CA ARG A 98 8.18 11.68 17.18
C ARG A 98 7.33 10.48 16.70
N PHE A 99 7.80 9.75 15.70
CA PHE A 99 7.10 8.55 15.22
C PHE A 99 7.17 7.38 16.21
N ARG A 100 8.29 7.20 16.93
CA ARG A 100 8.43 6.22 18.02
C ARG A 100 7.44 6.50 19.13
N ASP A 101 7.34 7.76 19.54
CA ASP A 101 6.42 8.17 20.61
C ASP A 101 4.98 7.86 20.21
N ARG A 102 4.57 8.20 18.97
CA ARG A 102 3.26 7.82 18.42
C ARG A 102 3.06 6.30 18.43
N GLN A 103 4.03 5.53 17.94
CA GLN A 103 3.93 4.07 17.91
C GLN A 103 3.78 3.49 19.32
N GLN A 104 4.50 4.02 20.30
CA GLN A 104 4.38 3.62 21.70
C GLN A 104 2.96 3.86 22.22
N GLN A 105 2.34 5.00 21.89
CA GLN A 105 0.97 5.26 22.30
C GLN A 105 -0.04 4.31 21.62
N ILE A 106 0.18 3.94 20.35
CA ILE A 106 -0.61 2.91 19.64
C ILE A 106 -0.54 1.58 20.39
N GLU A 107 0.67 1.12 20.71
CA GLU A 107 0.88 -0.16 21.39
C GLU A 107 0.33 -0.16 22.82
N LEU A 108 0.42 0.97 23.53
CA LEU A 108 -0.19 1.11 24.86
C LEU A 108 -1.71 1.01 24.81
N ALA A 109 -2.36 1.63 23.82
CA ALA A 109 -3.82 1.52 23.70
C ALA A 109 -4.24 0.09 23.31
N LYS A 110 -3.54 -0.54 22.35
CA LYS A 110 -3.78 -1.94 21.98
C LYS A 110 -3.72 -2.86 23.20
N LYS A 111 -2.71 -2.69 24.06
CA LYS A 111 -2.58 -3.44 25.33
C LYS A 111 -3.72 -3.21 26.31
N ARG A 112 -4.34 -2.03 26.28
CA ARG A 112 -5.53 -1.70 27.10
C ARG A 112 -6.84 -2.15 26.47
N GLY A 113 -6.82 -2.69 25.24
CA GLY A 113 -8.03 -2.96 24.46
C GLY A 113 -8.73 -1.68 23.96
N GLU A 114 -8.03 -0.54 24.01
CA GLU A 114 -8.51 0.76 23.58
C GLU A 114 -8.00 1.07 22.17
N ARG A 115 -8.80 1.76 21.35
CA ARG A 115 -8.33 2.24 20.04
C ARG A 115 -7.52 3.53 20.20
N HIS A 116 -6.27 3.54 19.72
CA HIS A 116 -5.44 4.73 19.67
C HIS A 116 -5.78 5.61 18.45
N LEU A 117 -6.80 6.45 18.59
CA LEU A 117 -7.19 7.57 17.69
C LEU A 117 -7.54 7.26 16.22
N GLY A 118 -8.75 7.69 15.82
CA GLY A 118 -9.25 7.73 14.44
C GLY A 118 -10.67 7.15 14.30
N ARG A 119 -11.66 8.02 14.05
CA ARG A 119 -12.93 7.67 13.41
C ARG A 119 -12.81 8.01 11.93
#